data_AF-A0A8F5CE60-F1
#
_entry.id   AF-A0A8F5CE60-F1
#
_cell.length_a   1.000
_cell.length_b   1.000
_cell.length_c   1.000
_cell.angle_alpha   90.00
_cell.angle_beta   90.00
_cell.angle_gamma   90.00
#
_symmetry.space_group_name_H-M   'P 1'
#
loop_
_entity.id
_entity.type
_entity.pdbx_description
1 polymer ?
#
loop_
_entity_poly.entity_id
_entity_poly.type
_entity_poly.pdbx_seq_one_letter_code
_entity_poly.pdbx_strand_id
1 'polypeptide(L)'
;MLSFIIYTTIIIILNVFLLILGLIINKRSYKDREKNSPFECGFDPSIYTRAPFSMRFFLLAVIFLIFDVEIILLMPLTMNIMQSNTHWPLTSSIIFLIILLMGLLHEWNQGSLNWLK
;
A
#
# COMPACT_ATOMS: atom_id res chain seq x y z
N MET A 1 -21.19 17.12 -2.57
CA MET A 1 -19.81 17.61 -2.41
C MET A 1 -19.60 18.27 -1.04
N LEU A 2 -20.45 19.23 -0.64
CA LEU A 2 -20.36 19.87 0.69
C LEU A 2 -20.44 18.86 1.85
N SER A 3 -21.37 17.90 1.79
CA SER A 3 -21.50 16.84 2.80
C SER A 3 -20.22 16.00 2.94
N PHE A 4 -19.62 15.60 1.82
CA PHE A 4 -18.35 14.86 1.82
C PHE A 4 -17.23 15.65 2.50
N ILE A 5 -17.11 16.95 2.16
CA ILE A 5 -16.12 17.83 2.79
C ILE A 5 -16.35 17.91 4.30
N ILE A 6 -17.59 18.10 4.74
CA ILE A 6 -17.95 18.14 6.17
C ILE A 6 -17.59 16.84 6.89
N TYR A 7 -17.87 15.67 6.31
CA TYR A 7 -17.51 14.41 6.94
C TYR A 7 -16.00 14.22 7.05
N THR A 8 -15.25 14.53 5.99
CA THR A 8 -13.77 14.42 6.02
C THR A 8 -13.12 15.35 7.04
N THR A 9 -13.60 16.59 7.16
CA THR A 9 -13.07 17.54 8.14
C THR A 9 -13.38 17.11 9.58
N ILE A 10 -14.58 16.60 9.85
CA ILE A 10 -14.94 16.07 11.18
C ILE A 10 -14.02 14.90 11.56
N ILE A 11 -13.76 13.98 10.64
CA ILE A 11 -12.88 12.82 10.91
C ILE A 11 -11.46 13.28 11.22
N ILE A 12 -10.92 14.23 10.46
CA ILE A 12 -9.57 14.77 10.70
C ILE A 12 -9.50 15.45 12.06
N ILE A 13 -10.48 16.31 12.39
CA ILE A 13 -10.54 17.02 13.67
C ILE A 13 -10.60 16.03 14.84
N LEU A 14 -11.41 14.97 14.73
CA LEU A 14 -11.53 13.95 15.76
C LEU A 14 -10.20 13.22 16.00
N ASN A 15 -9.49 12.83 14.93
CA ASN A 15 -8.18 12.16 15.05
C ASN A 15 -7.13 13.07 15.70
N VAL A 16 -7.08 14.35 15.31
CA VAL A 16 -6.17 15.33 15.92
C VAL A 16 -6.52 15.56 17.39
N PHE A 17 -7.81 15.67 17.71
CA PHE A 17 -8.27 15.82 19.09
C PHE A 17 -7.88 14.64 19.98
N LEU A 18 -8.08 13.41 19.50
CA LEU A 18 -7.67 12.19 20.20
C LEU A 18 -6.15 12.12 20.39
N LEU A 19 -5.36 12.53 19.40
CA LEU A 19 -3.91 12.61 19.51
C LEU A 19 -3.48 13.62 20.57
N ILE A 20 -4.08 14.80 20.60
CA ILE A 20 -3.80 15.84 21.61
C ILE A 20 -4.17 15.35 23.01
N LEU A 21 -5.35 14.74 23.18
CA LEU A 21 -5.74 14.14 24.45
C LEU A 21 -4.75 13.06 24.89
N GLY A 22 -4.33 12.18 23.98
CA GLY A 22 -3.31 11.18 24.25
C GLY A 22 -1.99 11.78 24.71
N LEU A 23 -1.56 12.91 24.13
CA LEU A 23 -0.35 13.62 24.54
C LEU A 23 -0.50 14.33 25.89
N ILE A 24 -1.67 14.90 26.20
CA ILE A 24 -1.93 15.58 27.48
C ILE A 24 -2.04 14.58 28.63
N ILE A 25 -2.76 13.47 28.43
CA ILE A 25 -2.93 12.42 29.44
C ILE A 25 -1.60 11.69 29.69
N ASN A 26 -0.75 11.56 28.67
CA ASN A 26 0.51 10.85 28.81
C ASN A 26 1.49 11.60 29.71
N LYS A 27 1.77 11.03 30.89
CA LYS A 27 2.81 11.49 31.81
C LYS A 27 4.21 11.14 31.28
N ARG A 28 4.62 11.76 30.17
CA ARG A 28 5.99 11.65 29.65
C ARG A 28 6.94 12.52 30.47
N SER A 29 7.82 11.88 31.25
CA SER A 29 9.05 12.52 31.73
C SER A 29 10.01 12.62 30.54
N TYR A 30 10.10 13.80 29.93
CA TYR A 30 10.95 14.06 28.76
C TYR A 30 12.45 14.16 29.09
N LYS A 31 12.83 14.09 30.37
CA LYS A 31 14.19 14.38 30.84
C LYS A 31 14.93 13.16 31.43
N ASP A 32 14.33 11.98 31.45
CA ASP A 32 15.02 10.79 31.95
C ASP A 32 15.96 10.24 30.87
N ARG A 33 17.28 10.37 31.11
CA ARG A 33 18.34 9.84 30.24
C ARG A 33 18.12 8.37 29.88
N GLU A 34 17.66 7.58 30.85
CA GLU A 34 17.42 6.14 30.72
C GLU A 34 16.23 5.79 29.80
N LYS A 35 15.31 6.73 29.54
CA LYS A 35 14.25 6.55 28.51
C LYS A 35 14.74 6.87 27.11
N ASN A 36 15.79 7.67 27.00
CA ASN A 36 16.37 8.11 25.73
C ASN A 36 17.58 7.24 25.32
N SER A 37 18.04 6.35 26.20
CA SER A 37 19.08 5.36 25.89
C SER A 37 18.47 4.08 25.29
N PRO A 38 19.23 3.35 24.46
CA PRO A 38 18.84 2.01 24.04
C PRO A 38 18.63 1.10 25.27
N PHE A 39 17.58 0.29 25.23
CA PHE A 39 17.27 -0.65 26.31
C PHE A 39 18.42 -1.65 26.50
N GLU A 40 18.64 -2.06 27.76
CA GLU A 40 19.86 -2.64 28.38
C GLU A 40 20.58 -3.80 27.65
N CYS A 41 20.07 -4.30 26.53
CA CYS A 41 20.62 -5.44 25.79
C CYS A 41 21.28 -5.12 24.42
N GLY A 42 21.85 -3.93 24.26
CA GLY A 42 23.15 -3.88 23.58
C GLY A 42 23.29 -3.04 22.31
N PHE A 43 24.52 -2.54 22.22
CA PHE A 43 25.18 -1.84 21.13
C PHE A 43 24.45 -0.60 20.60
N ASP A 44 25.12 0.56 20.70
CA ASP A 44 24.81 1.67 19.80
C ASP A 44 24.80 1.10 18.38
N PRO A 45 23.75 1.37 17.57
CA PRO A 45 23.74 0.90 16.20
C PRO A 45 25.00 1.47 15.54
N SER A 46 26.01 0.62 15.34
CA SER A 46 27.09 0.93 14.41
C SER A 46 26.40 0.99 13.06
N ILE A 47 26.18 2.23 12.61
CA ILE A 47 25.36 2.56 11.46
C ILE A 47 26.03 1.95 10.22
N TYR A 48 25.68 0.70 9.91
CA TYR A 48 25.71 0.27 8.52
C TYR A 48 24.52 0.97 7.86
N THR A 49 24.80 2.10 7.20
CA THR A 49 23.84 2.86 6.38
C THR A 49 23.19 2.00 5.30
N ARG A 50 23.76 0.83 5.01
CA ARG A 50 23.25 -0.18 4.08
C ARG A 50 22.92 -1.45 4.84
N ALA A 51 21.70 -1.54 5.34
CA ALA A 51 21.13 -2.83 5.72
C ALA A 51 21.00 -3.70 4.45
N PRO A 52 21.25 -5.03 4.53
CA PRO A 52 21.01 -5.91 3.41
C PRO A 52 19.54 -5.82 3.00
N PHE A 53 19.31 -5.37 1.76
CA PHE A 53 17.97 -5.22 1.22
C PHE A 53 17.51 -6.55 0.62
N SER A 54 16.34 -7.03 1.03
CA SER A 54 15.77 -8.25 0.46
C SER A 54 15.14 -7.98 -0.90
N MET A 55 15.74 -8.52 -1.96
CA MET A 55 15.22 -8.41 -3.34
C MET A 55 13.76 -8.83 -3.50
N ARG A 56 13.28 -9.75 -2.65
CA ARG A 56 11.89 -10.24 -2.65
C ARG A 56 10.87 -9.11 -2.37
N PHE A 57 11.12 -8.24 -1.38
CA PHE A 57 10.22 -7.12 -1.10
C PHE A 57 10.22 -6.07 -2.22
N PHE A 58 11.36 -5.86 -2.89
CA PHE A 58 11.39 -4.97 -4.05
C PHE A 58 10.60 -5.52 -5.23
N LEU A 59 10.78 -6.80 -5.55
CA LEU A 59 10.02 -7.44 -6.63
C LEU A 59 8.51 -7.36 -6.36
N LEU A 60 8.09 -7.60 -5.11
CA LEU A 60 6.68 -7.46 -4.73
C LEU A 60 6.15 -6.02 -4.88
N ALA A 61 6.96 -5.02 -4.54
CA ALA A 61 6.59 -3.61 -4.74
C ALA A 61 6.46 -3.23 -6.22
N VAL A 62 7.37 -3.74 -7.07
CA VAL A 62 7.31 -3.51 -8.52
C VAL A 62 6.09 -4.19 -9.14
N ILE A 63 5.83 -5.45 -8.78
CA ILE A 63 4.66 -6.21 -9.24
C ILE A 63 3.37 -5.50 -8.80
N PHE A 64 3.30 -5.05 -7.54
CA PHE A 64 2.15 -4.27 -7.05
C PHE A 64 1.91 -2.99 -7.86
N LEU A 65 2.98 -2.25 -8.19
CA LEU A 65 2.87 -1.03 -8.99
C LEU A 65 2.30 -1.32 -10.38
N ILE A 66 2.76 -2.38 -11.04
CA ILE A 66 2.27 -2.78 -12.36
C ILE A 66 0.78 -3.19 -12.27
N PHE A 67 0.41 -4.02 -11.29
CA PHE A 67 -0.99 -4.42 -11.10
C PHE A 67 -1.92 -3.24 -10.79
N ASP A 68 -1.45 -2.22 -10.06
CA ASP A 68 -2.24 -1.02 -9.79
C ASP A 68 -2.56 -0.24 -11.08
N VAL A 69 -1.57 -0.10 -11.97
CA VAL A 69 -1.76 0.52 -13.30
C VAL A 69 -2.74 -0.29 -14.15
N GLU A 70 -2.66 -1.62 -14.12
CA GLU A 70 -3.57 -2.50 -14.85
C GLU A 70 -5.03 -2.39 -14.36
N ILE A 71 -5.24 -2.24 -13.05
CA ILE A 71 -6.57 -2.02 -12.46
C ILE A 71 -7.14 -0.67 -12.89
N ILE A 72 -6.32 0.38 -12.94
CA ILE A 72 -6.74 1.70 -13.45
C ILE A 72 -7.22 1.59 -14.90
N LEU A 73 -6.56 0.78 -15.73
CA LEU A 73 -6.96 0.53 -17.12
C LEU A 73 -8.27 -0.27 -17.24
N LEU A 74 -8.59 -1.13 -16.27
CA LEU A 74 -9.86 -1.88 -16.23
C LEU A 74 -11.07 -0.98 -15.94
N MET A 75 -10.92 0.07 -15.13
CA MET A 75 -12.02 0.95 -14.71
C MET A 75 -12.85 1.53 -15.88
N PRO A 76 -12.27 2.24 -16.87
CA PRO A 76 -13.03 2.78 -18.00
C PRO A 76 -13.66 1.68 -18.87
N LEU A 77 -13.05 0.50 -18.88
CA LEU A 77 -13.48 -0.62 -19.68
C LEU A 77 -14.79 -1.22 -19.16
N THR A 78 -14.96 -1.28 -17.84
CA THR A 78 -16.23 -1.67 -17.20
C THR A 78 -17.37 -0.69 -17.51
N MET A 79 -17.09 0.62 -17.49
CA MET A 79 -18.06 1.65 -17.83
C MET A 79 -18.50 1.54 -19.31
N ASN A 80 -17.55 1.28 -20.21
CA ASN A 80 -17.83 1.13 -21.64
C ASN A 80 -18.73 -0.07 -21.94
N ILE A 81 -18.55 -1.20 -21.24
CA ILE A 81 -19.43 -2.37 -21.40
C ILE A 81 -20.88 -2.01 -21.04
N MET A 82 -21.08 -1.24 -19.96
CA MET A 82 -22.42 -0.84 -19.52
C MET A 82 -23.11 0.15 -20.46
N GLN A 83 -22.35 1.04 -21.09
CA GLN A 83 -22.91 2.11 -21.93
C GLN A 83 -23.08 1.72 -23.41
N SER A 84 -22.35 0.72 -23.88
CA SER A 84 -22.36 0.32 -25.28
C SER A 84 -23.45 -0.70 -25.62
N ASN A 85 -24.07 -0.55 -26.80
CA ASN A 85 -25.01 -1.55 -27.34
C ASN A 85 -24.34 -2.61 -28.23
N THR A 86 -23.01 -2.56 -28.39
CA THR A 86 -22.28 -3.47 -29.29
C THR A 86 -21.49 -4.51 -28.49
N HIS A 87 -21.23 -5.68 -29.10
CA HIS A 87 -20.45 -6.74 -28.45
C HIS A 87 -18.93 -6.47 -28.41
N TRP A 88 -18.45 -5.42 -29.07
CA TRP A 88 -17.03 -5.12 -29.23
C TRP A 88 -16.29 -4.80 -27.91
N PRO A 89 -16.80 -3.93 -27.02
CA PRO A 89 -16.15 -3.69 -25.73
C PRO A 89 -16.14 -4.94 -24.83
N LEU A 90 -17.16 -5.79 -24.92
CA LEU A 90 -17.18 -7.07 -24.19
C LEU A 90 -16.07 -8.02 -24.69
N THR A 91 -15.85 -8.13 -26.00
CA THR A 91 -14.77 -9.00 -26.51
C THR A 91 -13.40 -8.43 -26.17
N SER A 92 -13.22 -7.11 -26.27
CA SER A 92 -11.96 -6.45 -25.89
C SER A 92 -11.61 -6.62 -24.40
N SER A 93 -12.62 -6.60 -23.52
CA SER A 93 -12.44 -6.78 -22.07
C SER A 93 -11.95 -8.18 -21.72
N ILE A 94 -12.55 -9.18 -22.36
CA ILE A 94 -12.20 -10.58 -22.16
C ILE A 94 -10.77 -10.84 -22.65
N ILE A 95 -10.41 -10.31 -23.82
CA ILE A 95 -9.04 -10.43 -24.36
C ILE A 95 -8.04 -9.77 -23.41
N PHE A 96 -8.34 -8.57 -22.91
CA PHE A 96 -7.48 -7.86 -21.97
C PHE A 96 -7.28 -8.65 -20.66
N LEU A 97 -8.36 -9.19 -20.08
CA LEU A 97 -8.29 -10.03 -18.88
C LEU A 97 -7.47 -11.32 -19.10
N ILE A 98 -7.56 -11.93 -20.27
CA ILE A 98 -6.75 -13.12 -20.60
C ILE A 98 -5.26 -12.78 -20.61
N ILE A 99 -4.89 -11.62 -21.18
CA ILE A 99 -3.50 -11.17 -21.21
C ILE A 99 -2.97 -10.93 -19.78
N LEU A 100 -3.76 -10.29 -18.93
CA LEU A 100 -3.41 -10.09 -17.52
C LEU A 100 -3.21 -11.42 -16.78
N LEU A 101 -4.14 -12.37 -16.96
CA LEU A 101 -4.02 -13.71 -16.36
C LEU A 101 -2.77 -14.44 -16.83
N MET A 102 -2.42 -14.35 -18.12
CA MET A 102 -1.19 -14.94 -18.65
C MET A 102 0.06 -14.30 -18.05
N GLY A 103 0.07 -12.97 -17.86
CA GLY A 103 1.16 -12.25 -17.19
C GLY A 103 1.37 -12.74 -15.76
N LEU A 104 0.30 -12.82 -14.96
CA LEU A 104 0.34 -13.32 -13.59
C LEU A 104 0.84 -14.78 -13.52
N LEU A 105 0.36 -15.65 -14.42
CA LEU A 105 0.81 -17.04 -14.49
C LEU A 105 2.30 -17.13 -14.82
N HIS A 106 2.81 -16.25 -15.69
CA HIS A 106 4.23 -16.17 -16.01
C HIS A 106 5.04 -15.77 -14.77
N GLU A 107 4.65 -14.72 -14.06
CA GLU A 107 5.31 -14.26 -12.84
C GLU A 107 5.33 -15.31 -11.73
N TRP A 108 4.24 -16.08 -11.61
CA TRP A 108 4.15 -17.19 -10.66
C TRP A 108 5.13 -18.32 -11.03
N ASN A 109 5.21 -18.69 -12.31
CA ASN A 109 6.15 -19.71 -12.76
C ASN A 109 7.62 -19.29 -12.53
N GLN A 110 7.92 -17.99 -12.62
CA GLN A 110 9.24 -17.43 -12.28
C GLN A 110 9.54 -17.44 -10.77
N GLY A 111 8.58 -17.80 -9.93
CA GLY A 111 8.76 -17.92 -8.48
C GLY A 111 8.88 -16.57 -7.76
N SER A 112 8.55 -15.46 -8.42
CA SER A 112 8.56 -14.12 -7.83
C SER A 112 7.62 -13.98 -6.62
N LEU A 113 6.54 -14.78 -6.61
CA LEU A 113 5.51 -14.81 -5.58
C LEU A 113 5.79 -15.82 -4.45
N ASN A 114 6.84 -16.64 -4.56
CA ASN A 114 7.14 -17.66 -3.55
C ASN A 114 7.85 -17.04 -2.33
N TRP A 115 7.12 -16.92 -1.23
CA TRP A 115 7.64 -16.36 0.03
C TRP A 115 8.44 -17.37 0.87
N LEU A 116 8.11 -18.66 0.80
CA LEU A 116 8.69 -19.72 1.62
C LEU A 116 9.76 -20.48 0.85
N LYS A 117 10.97 -19.93 0.82
CA LYS A 117 12.23 -20.65 0.66
C LYS A 117 13.28 -20.03 1.57
#